data_AF-A0A6J1LMR7-F1
#
_entry.id   AF-A0A6J1LMR7-F1
#
_cell.length_a   1.000
_cell.length_b   1.000
_cell.length_c   1.000
_cell.angle_alpha   90.00
_cell.angle_beta   90.00
_cell.angle_gamma   90.00
#
_symmetry.space_group_name_H-M   'P 1'
#
loop_
_entity.id
_entity.type
_entity.pdbx_description
1 polymer ?
#
loop_
_entity_poly.entity_id
_entity_poly.type
_entity_poly.pdbx_seq_one_letter_code
_entity_poly.pdbx_strand_id
1 'polypeptide(L)'
;MSFNDEGEVSDKRGFEEEEKPEPSWVAWCERNSHPIKRHLHREERCVTRWQKPGPMKKKEWKHFFQWALRNAMPKEPPIVEVPIPCAPKYLPCARETRKMEMEALVEKMEKLSKPLERKSTPKYHSEKPFYPYSPIIVWGKPAHHDKGRPFPPPFIPCFFSNNELEDDFWASFRFKVRPAALKARPSPRILSLSKPHVKPPNPPHCPIPKKTPEPLEVPPPKRKKFTPRGWKLHQIRLIYLSKPVSRPEFEYFYM
;
A
#
# COMPACT_ATOMS: atom_id res chain seq x y z
N MET A 1 -16.83 14.20 112.21
CA MET A 1 -15.62 14.50 111.41
C MET A 1 -15.96 14.04 110.01
N SER A 2 -16.69 14.78 109.17
CA SER A 2 -16.45 16.16 108.71
C SER A 2 -15.06 16.26 108.09
N PHE A 3 -14.95 15.97 106.80
CA PHE A 3 -14.05 16.63 105.86
C PHE A 3 -14.53 16.25 104.45
N ASN A 4 -15.35 17.14 103.86
CA ASN A 4 -15.59 17.17 102.42
C ASN A 4 -14.32 17.72 101.79
N ASP A 5 -13.69 16.93 100.93
CA ASP A 5 -12.53 17.33 100.15
C ASP A 5 -13.01 17.93 98.83
N GLU A 6 -13.18 19.25 98.84
CA GLU A 6 -13.43 20.06 97.65
C GLU A 6 -12.09 20.29 96.94
N GLY A 7 -11.74 19.40 96.01
CA GLY A 7 -10.51 19.44 95.24
C GLY A 7 -10.73 19.76 93.76
N GLU A 8 -10.60 21.03 93.43
CA GLU A 8 -10.04 21.57 92.17
C GLU A 8 -10.68 21.14 90.83
N VAL A 9 -11.69 21.91 90.42
CA VAL A 9 -12.02 22.10 89.00
C VAL A 9 -10.86 22.86 88.34
N SER A 10 -9.93 22.12 87.73
CA SER A 10 -8.90 22.71 86.88
C SER A 10 -9.55 23.27 85.60
N ASP A 11 -9.71 24.59 85.57
CA ASP A 11 -10.01 25.40 84.39
C ASP A 11 -8.89 25.24 83.35
N LYS A 12 -8.92 24.12 82.61
CA LYS A 12 -8.23 24.01 81.33
C LYS A 12 -9.04 24.83 80.32
N ARG A 13 -8.75 26.13 80.25
CA ARG A 13 -9.03 26.94 79.05
C ARG A 13 -8.35 26.24 77.88
N GLY A 14 -9.12 25.44 77.15
CA GLY A 14 -8.77 25.08 75.79
C GLY A 14 -8.70 26.38 75.02
N PHE A 15 -7.47 26.83 74.75
CA PHE A 15 -7.25 27.69 73.61
C PHE A 15 -7.69 26.87 72.40
N GLU A 16 -8.90 27.14 71.90
CA GLU A 16 -9.25 26.82 70.53
C GLU A 16 -8.28 27.65 69.68
N GLU A 17 -7.13 27.06 69.34
CA GLU A 17 -6.37 27.52 68.19
C GLU A 17 -7.30 27.35 67.00
N GLU A 18 -7.92 28.45 66.58
CA GLU A 18 -8.54 28.55 65.27
C GLU A 18 -7.48 28.11 64.25
N GLU A 19 -7.59 26.89 63.75
CA GLU A 19 -6.73 26.35 62.70
C GLU A 19 -6.78 27.34 61.53
N LYS A 20 -5.69 28.10 61.36
CA LYS A 20 -5.56 28.99 60.22
C LYS A 20 -5.82 28.16 58.97
N PRO A 21 -6.74 28.58 58.07
CA PRO A 21 -7.03 27.82 56.89
C PRO A 21 -5.72 27.59 56.15
N GLU A 22 -5.44 26.33 55.82
CA GLU A 22 -4.19 25.98 55.17
C GLU A 22 -4.00 26.85 53.93
N PRO A 23 -2.78 27.37 53.69
CA PRO A 23 -2.51 28.19 52.53
C PRO A 23 -2.92 27.46 51.25
N SER A 24 -3.56 28.17 50.31
CA SER A 24 -4.03 27.63 49.02
C SER A 24 -2.99 26.80 48.25
N TRP A 25 -1.70 27.01 48.52
CA TRP A 25 -0.60 26.24 47.93
C TRP A 25 -0.47 24.83 48.49
N VAL A 26 -0.76 24.59 49.78
CA VAL A 26 -0.69 23.25 50.40
C VAL A 26 -1.70 22.32 49.73
N ALA A 27 -2.95 22.77 49.62
CA ALA A 27 -3.99 22.08 48.86
C ALA A 27 -3.65 21.88 47.37
N TRP A 28 -2.83 22.76 46.78
CA TRP A 28 -2.35 22.60 45.40
C TRP A 28 -1.25 21.52 45.30
N CYS A 29 -0.32 21.49 46.25
CA CYS A 29 0.70 20.45 46.36
C CYS A 29 0.09 19.06 46.57
N GLU A 30 -0.89 18.93 47.47
CA GLU A 30 -1.59 17.67 47.71
C GLU A 30 -2.37 17.19 46.48
N ARG A 31 -2.96 18.11 45.72
CA ARG A 31 -3.69 17.76 44.50
C ARG A 31 -2.77 17.26 43.38
N ASN A 32 -1.53 17.73 43.34
CA ASN A 32 -0.53 17.35 42.32
C ASN A 32 0.45 16.26 42.78
N SER A 33 0.53 15.97 44.08
CA SER A 33 1.37 14.90 44.62
C SER A 33 0.85 13.51 44.23
N HIS A 34 -0.45 13.40 43.98
CA HIS A 34 -1.07 12.16 43.52
C HIS A 34 -1.14 12.09 41.98
N PRO A 35 -0.74 10.96 41.37
CA PRO A 35 -0.88 10.78 39.93
C PRO A 35 -2.36 10.82 39.52
N ILE A 36 -2.66 11.54 38.43
CA ILE A 36 -4.01 11.71 37.90
C ILE A 36 -4.59 10.32 37.55
N LYS A 37 -5.54 9.83 38.36
CA LYS A 37 -6.29 8.59 38.10
C LYS A 37 -7.27 8.83 36.95
N ARG A 38 -6.87 8.50 35.72
CA ARG A 38 -7.75 8.55 34.55
C ARG A 38 -8.70 7.35 34.57
N HIS A 39 -9.92 7.55 35.03
CA HIS A 39 -10.99 6.56 34.87
C HIS A 39 -11.40 6.51 33.39
N LEU A 40 -10.92 5.51 32.66
CA LEU A 40 -11.45 5.18 31.33
C LEU A 40 -12.80 4.47 31.53
N HIS A 41 -13.90 5.17 31.30
CA HIS A 41 -15.21 4.52 31.18
C HIS A 41 -15.14 3.52 30.02
N ARG A 42 -15.12 2.22 30.34
CA ARG A 42 -15.29 1.17 29.34
C ARG A 42 -16.77 1.09 29.01
N GLU A 43 -17.15 1.49 27.81
CA GLU A 43 -18.50 1.27 27.30
C GLU A 43 -18.79 -0.23 27.28
N GLU A 44 -19.95 -0.64 27.80
CA GLU A 44 -20.39 -2.02 27.73
C GLU A 44 -20.52 -2.45 26.27
N ARG A 45 -19.84 -3.54 25.90
CA ARG A 45 -19.82 -4.03 24.53
C ARG A 45 -21.20 -4.54 24.13
N CYS A 46 -21.96 -3.70 23.43
CA CYS A 46 -23.22 -4.09 22.81
C CYS A 46 -22.91 -5.09 21.67
N VAL A 47 -23.16 -6.37 21.94
CA VAL A 47 -22.99 -7.45 20.96
C VAL A 47 -23.89 -7.16 19.76
N THR A 48 -23.30 -7.06 18.57
CA THR A 48 -24.08 -6.84 17.36
C THR A 48 -25.01 -8.03 17.12
N ARG A 49 -26.12 -7.79 16.44
CA ARG A 49 -27.17 -8.78 16.26
C ARG A 49 -26.70 -10.12 15.65
N TRP A 50 -25.61 -10.08 14.86
CA TRP A 50 -24.97 -11.22 14.18
C TRP A 50 -23.98 -11.99 15.06
N GLN A 51 -23.61 -11.44 16.21
CA GLN A 51 -22.69 -12.05 17.17
C GLN A 51 -23.45 -12.82 18.27
N LYS A 52 -24.80 -12.81 18.26
CA LYS A 52 -25.61 -13.66 19.14
C LYS A 52 -25.60 -15.09 18.61
N PRO A 53 -25.28 -16.10 19.44
CA PRO A 53 -25.30 -17.49 19.00
C PRO A 53 -26.74 -17.97 18.75
N GLY A 54 -26.94 -18.65 17.62
CA GLY A 54 -28.20 -19.31 17.25
C GLY A 54 -29.03 -18.57 16.18
N PRO A 55 -30.09 -19.23 15.67
CA PRO A 55 -30.96 -18.64 14.66
C PRO A 55 -31.78 -17.47 15.25
N MET A 56 -32.00 -16.42 14.46
CA MET A 56 -32.78 -15.26 14.91
C MET A 56 -34.22 -15.64 15.24
N LYS A 57 -34.78 -15.01 16.29
CA LYS A 57 -36.19 -15.18 16.68
C LYS A 57 -37.11 -14.52 15.66
N LYS A 58 -38.38 -14.95 15.55
CA LYS A 58 -39.37 -14.40 14.60
C LYS A 58 -39.54 -12.87 14.68
N LYS A 59 -39.49 -12.29 15.90
CA LYS A 59 -39.55 -10.83 16.13
C LYS A 59 -38.32 -10.13 15.56
N GLU A 60 -37.15 -10.73 15.75
CA GLU A 60 -35.91 -10.23 15.18
C GLU A 60 -36.03 -10.27 13.66
N TRP A 61 -36.42 -11.38 13.03
CA TRP A 61 -36.60 -11.47 11.57
C TRP A 61 -37.44 -10.32 10.99
N LYS A 62 -38.56 -9.96 11.62
CA LYS A 62 -39.37 -8.79 11.20
C LYS A 62 -38.56 -7.49 11.20
N HIS A 63 -37.82 -7.20 12.26
CA HIS A 63 -36.95 -6.01 12.32
C HIS A 63 -35.81 -6.06 11.30
N PHE A 64 -35.29 -7.26 10.99
CA PHE A 64 -34.26 -7.40 9.95
C PHE A 64 -34.83 -7.07 8.58
N PHE A 65 -36.01 -7.58 8.22
CA PHE A 65 -36.62 -7.26 6.93
C PHE A 65 -36.95 -5.77 6.81
N GLN A 66 -37.45 -5.14 7.87
CA GLN A 66 -37.64 -3.67 7.89
C GLN A 66 -36.32 -2.91 7.71
N TRP A 67 -35.26 -3.34 8.39
CA TRP A 67 -33.93 -2.76 8.24
C TRP A 67 -33.36 -2.95 6.83
N ALA A 68 -33.50 -4.16 6.26
CA ALA A 68 -33.00 -4.52 4.95
C ALA A 68 -33.72 -3.73 3.85
N LEU A 69 -35.05 -3.60 3.93
CA LEU A 69 -35.80 -2.76 2.99
C LEU A 69 -35.31 -1.30 2.98
N ARG A 70 -34.89 -0.77 4.13
CA ARG A 70 -34.41 0.62 4.26
C ARG A 70 -32.94 0.80 3.89
N ASN A 71 -32.09 -0.18 4.18
CA ASN A 71 -30.62 -0.02 4.12
C ASN A 71 -29.92 -0.93 3.11
N ALA A 72 -30.54 -2.04 2.70
CA ALA A 72 -29.97 -2.95 1.70
C ALA A 72 -30.23 -2.46 0.27
N MET A 73 -31.20 -1.57 0.06
CA MET A 73 -31.31 -0.87 -1.21
C MET A 73 -30.07 0.00 -1.41
N PRO A 74 -29.36 -0.11 -2.54
CA PRO A 74 -28.23 0.75 -2.84
C PRO A 74 -28.67 2.20 -2.73
N LYS A 75 -28.12 2.93 -1.75
CA LYS A 75 -28.39 4.36 -1.64
C LYS A 75 -27.78 5.00 -2.88
N GLU A 76 -28.62 5.70 -3.64
CA GLU A 76 -28.11 6.58 -4.69
C GLU A 76 -27.13 7.55 -4.00
N PRO A 77 -25.88 7.64 -4.50
CA PRO A 77 -24.93 8.55 -3.90
C PRO A 77 -25.54 9.96 -3.95
N PRO A 78 -25.52 10.71 -2.83
CA PRO A 78 -25.98 12.10 -2.89
C PRO A 78 -25.17 12.78 -3.99
N ILE A 79 -25.86 13.50 -4.88
CA ILE A 79 -25.23 14.36 -5.87
C ILE A 79 -24.58 15.48 -5.07
N VAL A 80 -23.35 15.24 -4.61
CA VAL A 80 -22.53 16.27 -4.02
C VAL A 80 -22.15 17.15 -5.19
N GLU A 81 -22.73 18.34 -5.25
CA GLU A 81 -22.22 19.43 -6.06
C GLU A 81 -20.81 19.72 -5.55
N VAL A 82 -19.82 19.04 -6.12
CA VAL A 82 -18.41 19.31 -5.84
C VAL A 82 -18.20 20.72 -6.37
N PRO A 83 -17.94 21.73 -5.51
CA PRO A 83 -17.64 23.06 -6.00
C PRO A 83 -16.44 22.90 -6.91
N ILE A 84 -16.58 23.33 -8.17
CA ILE A 84 -15.51 23.28 -9.15
C ILE A 84 -14.30 23.92 -8.47
N PRO A 85 -13.20 23.19 -8.19
CA PRO A 85 -12.14 23.64 -7.27
C PRO A 85 -11.38 24.89 -7.74
N CYS A 86 -11.82 25.47 -8.84
CA CYS A 86 -11.19 26.55 -9.55
C CYS A 86 -12.23 27.15 -10.52
N ALA A 87 -13.00 28.12 -10.05
CA ALA A 87 -13.74 29.03 -10.93
C ALA A 87 -12.83 29.83 -11.91
N PRO A 88 -11.58 30.20 -11.56
CA PRO A 88 -10.78 30.99 -12.48
C PRO A 88 -10.11 30.17 -13.59
N LYS A 89 -10.34 30.58 -14.84
CA LYS A 89 -9.78 29.99 -16.09
C LYS A 89 -8.25 29.88 -16.13
N TYR A 90 -7.52 30.65 -15.32
CA TYR A 90 -6.05 30.61 -15.28
C TYR A 90 -5.49 29.40 -14.51
N LEU A 91 -6.29 28.76 -13.64
CA LEU A 91 -5.85 27.60 -12.87
C LEU A 91 -5.86 26.32 -13.74
N PRO A 92 -4.86 25.42 -13.59
CA PRO A 92 -4.74 24.21 -14.43
C PRO A 92 -5.96 23.28 -14.42
N CYS A 93 -6.75 23.30 -13.35
CA CYS A 93 -7.94 22.46 -13.17
C CYS A 93 -9.22 23.05 -13.79
N ALA A 94 -9.27 24.35 -14.05
CA ALA A 94 -10.40 25.05 -14.67
C ALA A 94 -10.27 25.13 -16.20
N ARG A 95 -9.08 24.80 -16.72
CA ARG A 95 -8.84 24.77 -18.16
C ARG A 95 -9.62 23.61 -18.75
N GLU A 96 -10.50 23.94 -19.68
CA GLU A 96 -11.17 22.94 -20.51
C GLU A 96 -10.12 22.01 -21.12
N THR A 97 -10.31 20.71 -20.89
CA THR A 97 -9.49 19.71 -21.54
C THR A 97 -9.74 19.84 -23.04
N ARG A 98 -8.71 20.22 -23.80
CA ARG A 98 -8.81 20.30 -25.26
C ARG A 98 -9.22 18.93 -25.79
N LYS A 99 -10.49 18.78 -26.17
CA LYS A 99 -10.97 17.65 -26.95
C LYS A 99 -10.35 17.81 -28.33
N MET A 100 -9.37 16.97 -28.66
CA MET A 100 -8.84 16.96 -30.02
C MET A 100 -9.85 16.23 -30.90
N GLU A 101 -10.20 16.83 -32.03
CA GLU A 101 -10.96 16.15 -33.08
C GLU A 101 -10.20 14.91 -33.57
N MET A 102 -10.94 13.88 -33.98
CA MET A 102 -10.37 12.59 -34.37
C MET A 102 -9.39 12.71 -35.53
N GLU A 103 -9.67 13.59 -36.49
CA GLU A 103 -8.80 13.87 -37.64
C GLU A 103 -7.48 14.50 -37.20
N ALA A 104 -7.55 15.53 -36.34
CA ALA A 104 -6.36 16.17 -35.76
C ALA A 104 -5.52 15.22 -34.89
N LEU A 105 -6.15 14.19 -34.30
CA LEU A 105 -5.46 13.13 -33.58
C LEU A 105 -4.67 12.24 -34.55
N VAL A 106 -5.30 11.80 -35.65
CA VAL A 106 -4.66 10.98 -36.69
C VAL A 106 -3.46 11.71 -37.29
N GLU A 107 -3.62 12.98 -37.69
CA GLU A 107 -2.50 13.77 -38.23
C GLU A 107 -1.33 13.91 -37.24
N LYS A 108 -1.61 14.10 -35.95
CA LYS A 108 -0.57 14.16 -34.92
C LYS A 108 0.10 12.81 -34.71
N MET A 109 -0.64 11.71 -34.80
CA MET A 109 -0.05 10.36 -34.73
C MET A 109 0.88 10.11 -35.92
N GLU A 110 0.51 10.53 -37.13
CA GLU A 110 1.37 10.44 -38.31
C GLU A 110 2.63 11.31 -38.20
N LYS A 111 2.49 12.51 -37.62
CA LYS A 111 3.66 13.38 -37.35
C LYS A 111 4.59 12.79 -36.28
N LEU A 112 4.04 12.12 -35.28
CA LEU A 112 4.82 11.47 -34.20
C LEU A 112 5.43 10.13 -34.61
N SER A 113 4.81 9.41 -35.56
CA SER A 113 5.33 8.14 -36.07
C SER A 113 6.58 8.35 -36.94
N LYS A 114 6.65 9.49 -37.64
CA LYS A 114 7.85 9.90 -38.37
C LYS A 114 8.93 10.34 -37.36
N PRO A 115 10.11 9.69 -37.35
CA PRO A 115 11.19 10.10 -36.46
C PRO A 115 11.63 11.54 -36.80
N LEU A 116 11.83 12.37 -35.77
CA LEU A 116 12.36 13.73 -35.99
C LEU A 116 13.74 13.65 -36.66
N GLU A 117 13.97 14.48 -37.67
CA GLU A 117 15.25 14.58 -38.41
C GLU A 117 16.46 14.81 -37.50
N ARG A 118 16.29 15.48 -36.36
CA ARG A 118 17.38 15.65 -35.37
C ARG A 118 17.83 14.35 -34.70
N LYS A 119 17.02 13.29 -34.75
CA LYS A 119 17.31 11.96 -34.19
C LYS A 119 17.76 10.95 -35.25
N SER A 120 17.80 11.34 -36.53
CA SER A 120 18.36 10.51 -37.61
C SER A 120 19.87 10.69 -37.77
N THR A 121 20.53 11.37 -36.84
CA THR A 121 21.99 11.30 -36.74
C THR A 121 22.39 9.84 -36.51
N PRO A 122 23.42 9.33 -37.20
CA PRO A 122 23.93 7.99 -36.93
C PRO A 122 24.18 7.86 -35.42
N LYS A 123 23.67 6.78 -34.81
CA LYS A 123 23.95 6.50 -33.40
C LYS A 123 25.46 6.48 -33.22
N TYR A 124 25.95 7.20 -32.21
CA TYR A 124 27.36 7.21 -31.87
C TYR A 124 27.87 5.77 -31.77
N HIS A 125 28.72 5.37 -32.71
CA HIS A 125 29.46 4.12 -32.64
C HIS A 125 30.75 4.41 -31.87
N SER A 126 30.81 3.97 -30.62
CA SER A 126 32.09 3.89 -29.92
C SER A 126 32.83 2.67 -30.45
N GLU A 127 33.89 2.87 -31.22
CA GLU A 127 34.92 1.86 -31.35
C GLU A 127 35.53 1.70 -29.95
N LYS A 128 35.14 0.64 -29.23
CA LYS A 128 35.75 0.33 -27.94
C LYS A 128 37.15 -0.18 -28.24
N PRO A 129 38.22 0.52 -27.87
CA PRO A 129 39.56 -0.03 -28.00
C PRO A 129 39.62 -1.35 -27.19
N PHE A 130 40.22 -2.36 -27.81
CA PHE A 130 40.51 -3.62 -27.15
C PHE A 130 41.59 -3.38 -26.09
N TYR A 131 41.19 -3.30 -24.82
CA TYR A 131 42.14 -3.22 -23.71
C TYR A 131 42.55 -4.65 -23.33
N PRO A 132 43.83 -5.05 -23.49
CA PRO A 132 44.30 -6.39 -23.10
C PRO A 132 44.19 -6.64 -21.59
N TYR A 133 44.04 -5.59 -20.78
CA TYR A 133 43.79 -5.67 -19.35
C TYR A 133 42.57 -4.83 -19.01
N SER A 134 41.53 -5.45 -18.46
CA SER A 134 40.43 -4.70 -17.84
C SER A 134 40.95 -4.07 -16.55
N PRO A 135 40.86 -2.74 -16.35
CA PRO A 135 41.17 -2.16 -15.05
C PRO A 135 40.28 -2.85 -14.01
N ILE A 136 40.93 -3.33 -12.95
CA ILE A 136 40.35 -4.05 -11.83
C ILE A 136 39.03 -3.39 -11.43
N ILE A 137 37.92 -4.10 -11.66
CA ILE A 137 36.62 -3.72 -11.11
C ILE A 137 36.80 -3.82 -9.61
N VAL A 138 36.88 -2.68 -8.92
CA VAL A 138 36.88 -2.68 -7.46
C VAL A 138 35.53 -3.23 -7.01
N TRP A 139 35.50 -4.53 -6.70
CA TRP A 139 34.40 -5.15 -6.00
C TRP A 139 34.29 -4.46 -4.64
N GLY A 140 33.15 -3.81 -4.38
CA GLY A 140 32.92 -3.13 -3.11
C GLY A 140 32.86 -1.60 -3.15
N LYS A 141 32.50 -0.96 -4.28
CA LYS A 141 31.95 0.41 -4.17
C LYS A 141 30.73 0.34 -3.24
N PRO A 142 30.73 1.06 -2.09
CA PRO A 142 29.59 1.05 -1.20
C PRO A 142 28.37 1.59 -1.94
N ALA A 143 27.19 1.10 -1.56
CA ALA A 143 25.93 1.55 -2.14
C ALA A 143 25.87 3.08 -2.09
N HIS A 144 25.72 3.70 -3.26
CA HIS A 144 25.68 5.15 -3.38
C HIS A 144 24.50 5.68 -2.56
N HIS A 145 24.75 6.64 -1.66
CA HIS A 145 23.68 7.26 -0.89
C HIS A 145 22.77 8.04 -1.86
N ASP A 146 21.51 7.62 -2.02
CA ASP A 146 20.57 8.29 -2.91
C ASP A 146 20.40 9.75 -2.46
N LYS A 147 20.90 10.68 -3.29
CA LYS A 147 20.77 12.12 -3.07
C LYS A 147 19.29 12.48 -3.11
N GLY A 148 18.69 12.69 -1.94
CA GLY A 148 17.28 13.08 -1.80
C GLY A 148 16.46 12.17 -0.89
N ARG A 149 17.00 11.05 -0.37
CA ARG A 149 16.28 10.25 0.62
C ARG A 149 16.34 10.95 1.99
N PRO A 150 15.21 11.31 2.61
CA PRO A 150 15.20 12.02 3.88
C PRO A 150 15.61 11.15 5.09
N PHE A 151 15.74 9.84 4.90
CA PHE A 151 16.04 8.86 5.94
C PHE A 151 17.05 7.84 5.42
N PRO A 152 17.93 7.31 6.29
CA PRO A 152 18.83 6.23 5.93
C PRO A 152 18.03 5.03 5.38
N PRO A 153 18.57 4.29 4.39
CA PRO A 153 17.95 3.05 3.94
C PRO A 153 17.71 2.15 5.15
N PRO A 154 16.51 1.59 5.30
CA PRO A 154 16.25 0.65 6.37
C PRO A 154 17.19 -0.56 6.22
N PHE A 155 17.70 -1.05 7.33
CA PHE A 155 18.56 -2.23 7.35
C PHE A 155 17.74 -3.46 7.00
N ILE A 156 18.10 -4.13 5.91
CA ILE A 156 17.50 -5.39 5.46
C ILE A 156 18.61 -6.44 5.61
N PRO A 157 18.38 -7.53 6.37
CA PRO A 157 19.32 -8.63 6.44
C PRO A 157 19.65 -9.16 5.03
N CYS A 158 20.92 -9.48 4.78
CA CYS A 158 21.35 -10.00 3.48
C CYS A 158 20.70 -11.37 3.18
N PHE A 159 20.43 -12.16 4.22
CA PHE A 159 19.80 -13.47 4.16
C PHE A 159 18.90 -13.67 5.38
N PHE A 160 17.76 -14.33 5.18
CA PHE A 160 16.91 -14.83 6.26
C PHE A 160 17.19 -16.31 6.48
N SER A 161 17.19 -16.76 7.72
CA SER A 161 17.44 -18.19 8.03
C SER A 161 16.29 -19.09 7.57
N ASN A 162 15.04 -18.61 7.67
CA ASN A 162 13.82 -19.32 7.29
C ASN A 162 12.86 -18.36 6.56
N ASN A 163 11.98 -18.90 5.71
CA ASN A 163 10.95 -18.11 5.01
C ASN A 163 9.96 -17.44 5.98
N GLU A 164 9.63 -18.08 7.10
CA GLU A 164 8.74 -17.51 8.12
C GLU A 164 9.31 -16.20 8.70
N LEU A 165 10.63 -16.14 8.90
CA LEU A 165 11.31 -14.94 9.39
C LEU A 165 11.36 -13.84 8.32
N GLU A 166 11.43 -14.22 7.05
CA GLU A 166 11.33 -13.28 5.93
C GLU A 166 9.91 -12.68 5.86
N ASP A 167 8.88 -13.52 5.94
CA ASP A 167 7.48 -13.09 5.92
C ASP A 167 7.15 -12.18 7.12
N ASP A 168 7.57 -12.57 8.33
CA ASP A 168 7.39 -11.77 9.54
C ASP A 168 8.17 -10.45 9.49
N PHE A 169 9.39 -10.47 8.93
CA PHE A 169 10.16 -9.26 8.69
C PHE A 169 9.38 -8.32 7.77
N TRP A 170 8.96 -8.77 6.59
CA TRP A 170 8.24 -7.91 5.64
C TRP A 170 6.87 -7.45 6.15
N ALA A 171 6.19 -8.26 6.98
CA ALA A 171 4.92 -7.90 7.61
C ALA A 171 5.08 -6.81 8.69
N SER A 172 6.15 -6.91 9.50
CA SER A 172 6.44 -5.97 10.59
C SER A 172 7.18 -4.72 10.14
N PHE A 173 7.84 -4.76 8.98
CA PHE A 173 8.67 -3.70 8.46
C PHE A 173 7.85 -2.44 8.15
N ARG A 174 8.01 -1.41 9.00
CA ARG A 174 7.39 -0.09 8.83
C ARG A 174 8.45 0.99 8.74
N PHE A 175 8.41 1.79 7.68
CA PHE A 175 9.19 3.02 7.62
C PHE A 175 8.39 4.18 8.20
N LYS A 176 9.07 5.10 8.90
CA LYS A 176 8.44 6.34 9.37
C LYS A 176 8.02 7.19 8.16
N VAL A 177 6.74 7.15 7.84
CA VAL A 177 6.15 7.99 6.79
C VAL A 177 6.17 9.43 7.29
N ARG A 178 6.75 10.37 6.51
CA ARG A 178 6.64 11.79 6.84
C ARG A 178 5.15 12.18 6.87
N PRO A 179 4.68 12.96 7.85
CA PRO A 179 3.27 13.39 7.89
C PRO A 179 2.87 14.17 6.61
N ALA A 180 3.82 14.84 5.96
CA ALA A 180 3.62 15.46 4.65
C ALA A 180 3.30 14.45 3.52
N ALA A 181 3.84 13.24 3.58
CA ALA A 181 3.57 12.19 2.60
C ALA A 181 2.13 11.63 2.74
N LEU A 182 1.55 11.66 3.94
CA LEU A 182 0.12 11.31 4.14
C LEU A 182 -0.82 12.30 3.45
N LYS A 183 -0.37 13.55 3.27
CA LYS A 183 -1.12 14.61 2.55
C LYS A 183 -0.68 14.74 1.09
N ALA A 184 0.23 13.89 0.61
CA ALA A 184 0.75 14.00 -0.74
C ALA A 184 -0.36 13.72 -1.76
N ARG A 185 -0.64 14.71 -2.61
CA ARG A 185 -1.47 14.52 -3.79
C ARG A 185 -0.56 14.08 -4.95
N PRO A 186 -0.99 13.11 -5.77
CA PRO A 186 -0.22 12.73 -6.94
C PRO A 186 -0.02 13.94 -7.85
N SER A 187 1.17 14.07 -8.43
CA SER A 187 1.44 15.16 -9.35
C SER A 187 0.54 15.04 -10.60
N PRO A 188 0.23 16.16 -11.28
CA PRO A 188 -0.56 16.12 -12.52
C PRO A 188 0.04 15.19 -13.59
N ARG A 189 1.37 15.04 -13.59
CA ARG A 189 2.09 14.12 -14.47
C ARG A 189 1.81 12.65 -14.13
N ILE A 190 1.84 12.29 -12.85
CA ILE A 190 1.47 10.93 -12.40
C ILE A 190 0.02 10.66 -12.78
N LEU A 191 -0.88 11.62 -12.56
CA LEU A 191 -2.29 11.51 -12.97
C LEU A 191 -2.49 11.40 -14.48
N SER A 192 -1.63 12.02 -15.30
CA SER A 192 -1.67 11.86 -16.75
C SER A 192 -1.15 10.48 -17.19
N LEU A 193 -0.13 9.95 -16.52
CA LEU A 193 0.46 8.65 -16.82
C LEU A 193 -0.42 7.50 -16.35
N SER A 194 -1.22 7.70 -15.30
CA SER A 194 -2.17 6.71 -14.80
C SER A 194 -3.41 6.58 -15.69
N LYS A 195 -3.66 7.53 -16.60
CA LYS A 195 -4.75 7.38 -17.57
C LYS A 195 -4.41 6.25 -18.54
N PRO A 196 -5.38 5.39 -18.90
CA PRO A 196 -5.12 4.34 -19.87
C PRO A 196 -4.60 4.96 -21.16
N HIS A 197 -3.57 4.35 -21.75
CA HIS A 197 -3.05 4.78 -23.04
C HIS A 197 -4.18 4.67 -24.07
N VAL A 198 -4.65 5.82 -24.58
CA VAL A 198 -5.66 5.86 -25.64
C VAL A 198 -5.02 5.21 -26.88
N LYS A 199 -5.43 3.97 -27.17
CA LYS A 199 -5.03 3.29 -28.40
C LYS A 199 -5.68 4.02 -29.58
N PRO A 200 -5.01 4.08 -30.74
CA PRO A 200 -5.65 4.59 -31.95
C PRO A 200 -6.99 3.86 -32.18
N PRO A 201 -7.98 4.54 -32.80
CA PRO A 201 -9.24 3.90 -33.17
C PRO A 201 -8.94 2.62 -33.97
N ASN A 202 -9.62 1.53 -33.63
CA ASN A 202 -9.56 0.31 -34.44
C ASN A 202 -10.20 0.60 -35.80
N PRO A 203 -9.58 0.20 -36.92
CA PRO A 203 -8.42 -0.69 -37.04
C PRO A 203 -7.05 0.03 -37.07
N PRO A 204 -5.97 -0.65 -36.64
CA PRO A 204 -4.61 -0.11 -36.78
C PRO A 204 -4.26 0.11 -38.26
N HIS A 205 -3.56 1.21 -38.57
CA HIS A 205 -3.05 1.54 -39.91
C HIS A 205 -2.22 0.40 -40.54
N CYS A 206 -1.61 -0.47 -39.72
CA CYS A 206 -0.92 -1.67 -40.18
C CYS A 206 -1.67 -2.94 -39.74
N PRO A 207 -1.85 -3.94 -40.62
CA PRO A 207 -2.40 -5.23 -40.22
C PRO A 207 -1.47 -5.88 -39.19
N ILE A 208 -1.98 -6.14 -38.00
CA ILE A 208 -1.24 -6.87 -36.96
C ILE A 208 -0.96 -8.28 -37.52
N PRO A 209 0.31 -8.71 -37.65
CA PRO A 209 0.60 -10.05 -38.12
C PRO A 209 -0.08 -11.06 -37.19
N LYS A 210 -0.71 -12.09 -37.77
CA LYS A 210 -1.36 -13.14 -36.99
C LYS A 210 -0.33 -13.77 -36.06
N LYS A 211 -0.62 -13.80 -34.75
CA LYS A 211 0.27 -14.42 -33.75
C LYS A 211 0.51 -15.86 -34.18
N THR A 212 1.77 -16.22 -34.46
CA THR A 212 2.17 -17.62 -34.61
C THR A 212 2.09 -18.25 -33.22
N PRO A 213 1.20 -19.23 -33.00
CA PRO A 213 1.06 -19.85 -31.70
C PRO A 213 2.37 -20.55 -31.31
N GLU A 214 2.82 -20.32 -30.09
CA GLU A 214 3.95 -21.06 -29.54
C GLU A 214 3.63 -22.56 -29.43
N PRO A 215 4.63 -23.46 -29.38
CA PRO A 215 4.40 -24.90 -29.37
C PRO A 215 3.38 -25.41 -28.33
N LEU A 216 3.21 -24.72 -27.20
CA LEU A 216 2.26 -25.05 -26.13
C LEU A 216 0.88 -24.39 -26.27
N GLU A 217 0.74 -23.43 -27.17
CA GLU A 217 -0.50 -22.70 -27.46
C GLU A 217 -1.25 -23.31 -28.67
N VAL A 218 -0.62 -24.24 -29.40
CA VAL A 218 -1.25 -24.92 -30.53
C VAL A 218 -2.38 -25.83 -30.03
N PRO A 219 -3.64 -25.65 -30.49
CA PRO A 219 -4.77 -26.46 -30.05
C PRO A 219 -4.63 -27.94 -30.49
N PRO A 220 -5.30 -28.88 -29.80
CA PRO A 220 -5.26 -30.29 -30.17
C PRO A 220 -5.80 -30.51 -31.60
N PRO A 221 -5.22 -31.45 -32.37
CA PRO A 221 -5.77 -31.84 -33.66
C PRO A 221 -7.23 -32.29 -33.51
N LYS A 222 -8.09 -31.83 -34.43
CA LYS A 222 -9.55 -32.05 -34.39
C LYS A 222 -9.99 -33.51 -34.23
N ARG A 223 -9.13 -34.48 -34.57
CA ARG A 223 -9.45 -35.92 -34.57
C ARG A 223 -8.95 -36.69 -33.35
N LYS A 224 -8.29 -36.04 -32.37
CA LYS A 224 -7.64 -36.73 -31.25
C LYS A 224 -8.42 -36.55 -29.94
N LYS A 225 -8.54 -37.62 -29.15
CA LYS A 225 -9.26 -37.65 -27.85
C LYS A 225 -8.51 -36.98 -26.69
N PHE A 226 -7.67 -35.98 -26.96
CA PHE A 226 -6.97 -35.27 -25.91
C PHE A 226 -7.73 -34.02 -25.51
N THR A 227 -8.03 -33.89 -24.21
CA THR A 227 -8.47 -32.62 -23.64
C THR A 227 -7.37 -31.57 -23.84
N PRO A 228 -7.68 -30.26 -23.87
CA PRO A 228 -6.67 -29.21 -24.04
C PRO A 228 -5.50 -29.34 -23.05
N ARG A 229 -5.80 -29.72 -21.80
CA ARG A 229 -4.79 -30.00 -20.77
C ARG A 229 -3.94 -31.23 -21.09
N GLY A 230 -4.56 -32.33 -21.53
CA GLY A 230 -3.85 -33.54 -21.93
C GLY A 230 -2.94 -33.31 -23.15
N TRP A 231 -3.39 -32.47 -24.09
CA TRP A 231 -2.60 -32.08 -25.26
C TRP A 231 -1.38 -31.25 -24.88
N LYS A 232 -1.55 -30.27 -23.98
CA LYS A 232 -0.44 -29.46 -23.46
C LYS A 232 0.62 -30.32 -22.78
N LEU A 233 0.20 -31.29 -21.94
CA LEU A 233 1.12 -32.24 -21.31
C LEU A 233 1.84 -33.13 -22.31
N HIS A 234 1.14 -33.57 -23.36
CA HIS A 234 1.75 -34.34 -24.45
C HIS A 234 2.81 -33.52 -25.22
N GLN A 235 2.54 -32.25 -25.50
CA GLN A 235 3.51 -31.34 -26.14
C GLN A 235 4.74 -31.10 -25.24
N ILE A 236 4.55 -30.90 -23.93
CA ILE A 236 5.67 -30.80 -22.98
C ILE A 236 6.54 -32.07 -23.01
N ARG A 237 5.90 -33.25 -23.04
CA ARG A 237 6.61 -34.53 -23.14
C ARG A 237 7.39 -34.65 -24.45
N LEU A 238 6.82 -34.23 -25.58
CA LEU A 238 7.51 -34.23 -26.87
C LEU A 238 8.73 -33.30 -26.86
N ILE A 239 8.59 -32.09 -26.30
CA ILE A 239 9.70 -31.15 -26.14
C ILE A 239 10.80 -31.72 -25.24
N TYR A 240 10.42 -32.41 -24.16
CA TYR A 240 11.38 -33.07 -23.27
C TYR A 240 12.16 -34.17 -24.01
N LEU A 241 11.47 -35.01 -24.77
CA LEU A 241 12.08 -36.09 -25.54
C LEU A 241 12.89 -35.60 -26.75
N SER A 242 12.57 -34.43 -27.29
CA SER A 242 13.32 -33.84 -28.41
C SER A 242 14.63 -33.16 -27.98
N LYS A 243 14.87 -33.00 -26.66
CA LYS A 243 16.16 -32.52 -26.19
C LYS A 243 17.20 -33.64 -26.39
N PRO A 244 18.40 -33.33 -26.92
CA PRO A 244 19.44 -34.33 -27.04
C PRO A 244 19.80 -34.83 -25.64
N VAL A 245 19.74 -36.14 -25.44
CA VAL A 245 20.24 -36.80 -24.23
C VAL A 245 21.76 -36.84 -24.39
N SER A 246 22.45 -35.77 -24.02
CA SER A 246 23.90 -35.86 -23.83
C SER A 246 24.14 -36.75 -22.63
N ARG A 247 24.43 -38.04 -22.86
CA ARG A 247 25.20 -38.82 -21.89
C ARG A 247 26.55 -38.10 -21.77
N PRO A 248 27.01 -37.68 -20.60
CA PRO A 248 28.39 -37.24 -20.47
C PRO A 248 29.28 -38.45 -20.74
N GLU A 249 29.83 -38.57 -21.94
CA GLU A 249 30.72 -39.68 -22.37
C GLU A 249 32.11 -39.62 -21.69
N PHE A 250 32.31 -38.77 -20.67
CA PHE A 250 33.62 -38.48 -20.08
C PHE A 250 33.85 -39.04 -18.66
N GLU A 251 33.29 -40.20 -18.31
CA GLU A 251 33.56 -40.86 -17.02
C GLU A 251 34.50 -42.09 -17.12
N TYR A 252 35.07 -42.38 -18.30
CA TYR A 252 35.91 -43.58 -18.52
C TYR A 252 37.43 -43.34 -18.64
N PHE A 253 37.97 -42.22 -18.14
CA PHE A 253 39.42 -41.93 -18.28
C PHE A 253 40.23 -41.80 -16.99
N TYR A 254 39.70 -42.13 -15.81
CA TYR A 254 40.51 -42.28 -14.60
C TYR A 254 40.00 -43.40 -13.67
N MET A 255 40.40 -44.64 -13.95
CA MET A 255 40.77 -45.65 -12.96
C MET A 255 41.99 -46.40 -13.46
#